data_AF-M1SB40-F1
#
_entry.id   AF-M1SB40-F1
#
_cell.length_a   1.000
_cell.length_b   1.000
_cell.length_c   1.000
_cell.angle_alpha   90.00
_cell.angle_beta   90.00
_cell.angle_gamma   90.00
#
_symmetry.space_group_name_H-M   'P 1'
#
loop_
_entity.id
_entity.type
_entity.pdbx_description
1 polymer ?
#
loop_
_entity_poly.entity_id
_entity_poly.type
_entity_poly.pdbx_seq_one_letter_code
_entity_poly.pdbx_strand_id
1 'polypeptide(L)'
;MTTAESGQLKVLQKLMSLGAINVSVCKEGRRTFIKFDSPTGKKYKVTTRAKMSGTWQTSINYANKCVPDKKDDEFWIFIDIRKEPATFYIIPLSWIQNDIYEAHSDYLDKHNGRRAINDNSTHHAISVKRISEWKDAWAQLGFNV
;
A
#
# COMPACT_ATOMS: atom_id res chain seq x y z
N MET A 1 -18.34 -8.77 -6.25
CA MET A 1 -17.28 -8.11 -5.45
C MET A 1 -15.97 -8.25 -6.20
N THR A 2 -15.28 -7.14 -6.47
CA THR A 2 -13.98 -7.14 -7.16
C THR A 2 -12.85 -7.57 -6.21
N THR A 3 -11.66 -7.88 -6.75
CA THR A 3 -10.44 -8.14 -5.94
C THR A 3 -10.14 -6.97 -5.01
N ALA A 4 -10.31 -5.74 -5.49
CA ALA A 4 -10.06 -4.53 -4.71
C ALA A 4 -11.06 -4.39 -3.55
N GLU A 5 -12.36 -4.60 -3.82
CA GLU A 5 -13.41 -4.58 -2.79
C GLU A 5 -13.20 -5.69 -1.74
N SER A 6 -12.85 -6.89 -2.19
CA SER A 6 -12.58 -8.04 -1.29
C SER A 6 -11.37 -7.77 -0.39
N GLY A 7 -10.30 -7.20 -0.95
CA GLY A 7 -9.14 -6.80 -0.17
C GLY A 7 -9.43 -5.66 0.80
N GLN A 8 -10.19 -4.65 0.38
CA GLN A 8 -10.59 -3.54 1.26
C GLN A 8 -11.45 -4.04 2.43
N LEU A 9 -12.38 -4.97 2.18
CA LEU A 9 -13.19 -5.60 3.22
C LEU A 9 -12.32 -6.38 4.21
N LYS A 10 -11.35 -7.18 3.74
CA LYS A 10 -10.42 -7.90 4.61
C LYS A 10 -9.55 -6.97 5.46
N VAL A 11 -9.12 -5.83 4.92
CA VAL A 11 -8.41 -4.79 5.71
C VAL A 11 -9.33 -4.20 6.76
N LEU A 12 -10.57 -3.86 6.40
CA LEU A 12 -11.55 -3.31 7.34
C LEU A 12 -11.77 -4.25 8.53
N GLN A 13 -12.04 -5.53 8.23
CA GLN A 13 -12.21 -6.58 9.23
C GLN A 13 -10.96 -6.74 10.11
N LYS A 14 -9.78 -6.72 9.51
CA LYS A 14 -8.52 -6.85 10.25
C LYS A 14 -8.29 -5.65 11.17
N LEU A 15 -8.49 -4.42 10.70
CA LEU A 15 -8.37 -3.21 11.52
C LEU A 15 -9.33 -3.25 12.72
N MET A 16 -10.60 -3.60 12.50
CA MET A 16 -11.58 -3.74 13.58
C MET A 16 -11.17 -4.83 14.58
N SER A 17 -10.67 -5.98 14.11
CA SER A 17 -10.20 -7.06 14.98
C SER A 17 -8.99 -6.69 15.84
N LEU A 18 -8.19 -5.72 15.40
CA LEU A 18 -7.03 -5.18 16.12
C LEU A 18 -7.39 -4.02 17.06
N GLY A 19 -8.68 -3.65 17.14
CA GLY A 19 -9.16 -2.60 18.04
C GLY A 19 -9.18 -1.19 17.44
N ALA A 20 -9.15 -1.06 16.11
CA ALA A 20 -9.37 0.24 15.47
C ALA A 20 -10.78 0.77 15.78
N ILE A 21 -10.88 2.06 16.11
CA ILE A 21 -12.15 2.76 16.34
C ILE A 21 -12.36 3.86 15.30
N ASN A 22 -13.58 4.40 15.22
CA ASN A 22 -13.95 5.43 14.23
C ASN A 22 -13.60 5.06 12.78
N VAL A 23 -13.69 3.76 12.46
CA VAL A 23 -13.32 3.22 11.16
C VAL A 23 -14.34 3.63 10.11
N SER A 24 -13.88 4.30 9.05
CA SER A 24 -14.73 4.78 7.96
C SER A 24 -14.05 4.59 6.60
N VAL A 25 -14.81 4.10 5.62
CA VAL A 25 -14.38 4.08 4.22
C VAL A 25 -14.75 5.42 3.60
N CYS A 26 -13.75 6.12 3.08
CA CYS A 26 -13.90 7.42 2.45
C CYS A 26 -13.54 7.34 0.96
N LYS A 27 -14.04 8.31 0.19
CA LYS A 27 -13.77 8.45 -1.23
C LYS A 27 -13.38 9.89 -1.56
N GLU A 28 -12.31 10.05 -2.33
CA GLU A 28 -11.85 11.33 -2.86
C GLU A 28 -11.59 11.17 -4.37
N GLY A 29 -12.44 11.80 -5.19
CA GLY A 29 -12.46 11.54 -6.63
C GLY A 29 -12.67 10.06 -6.94
N ARG A 30 -11.70 9.43 -7.60
CA ARG A 30 -11.70 7.99 -7.92
C ARG A 30 -11.00 7.12 -6.87
N ARG A 31 -10.39 7.71 -5.85
CA ARG A 31 -9.61 7.00 -4.84
C ARG A 31 -10.48 6.67 -3.64
N THR A 32 -10.34 5.44 -3.14
CA THR A 32 -10.94 5.01 -1.88
C THR A 32 -9.84 4.74 -0.85
N PHE A 33 -10.11 5.10 0.39
CA PHE A 33 -9.20 4.89 1.52
C PHE A 33 -10.01 4.67 2.80
N ILE A 34 -9.38 4.11 3.82
CA ILE A 34 -9.97 3.92 5.14
C ILE A 34 -9.33 4.92 6.09
N LYS A 35 -10.14 5.64 6.86
CA LYS A 35 -9.68 6.42 8.01
C LYS A 35 -10.08 5.71 9.30
N PHE A 36 -9.21 5.72 10.30
CA PHE A 36 -9.50 5.17 11.62
C PHE A 36 -8.63 5.80 12.70
N ASP A 37 -9.04 5.62 13.95
CA ASP A 37 -8.22 5.93 15.11
C ASP A 37 -7.69 4.60 15.68
N SER A 38 -6.37 4.53 15.90
CA SER A 38 -5.71 3.40 16.54
C SER A 38 -6.08 3.32 18.03
N PRO A 39 -5.84 2.18 18.71
CA PRO A 39 -6.03 2.07 20.15
C PRO A 39 -5.26 3.11 21.00
N THR A 40 -4.19 3.68 20.45
CA THR A 40 -3.40 4.75 21.09
C THR A 40 -3.99 6.15 20.90
N GLY A 41 -5.09 6.27 20.14
CA GLY A 41 -5.73 7.54 19.79
C GLY A 41 -5.13 8.26 18.60
N LYS A 42 -4.01 7.77 18.02
CA LYS A 42 -3.46 8.33 16.77
C LYS A 42 -4.37 7.99 15.58
N LYS A 43 -4.61 8.97 14.71
CA LYS A 43 -5.41 8.82 13.49
C LYS A 43 -4.54 8.35 12.33
N TYR A 44 -5.11 7.50 11.49
CA TYR A 44 -4.43 6.97 10.31
C TYR A 44 -5.35 6.97 9.09
N LYS A 45 -4.73 7.09 7.91
CA LYS A 45 -5.38 6.94 6.60
C LYS A 45 -4.67 5.84 5.83
N VAL A 46 -5.42 4.84 5.38
CA VAL A 46 -4.85 3.68 4.68
C VAL A 46 -5.49 3.47 3.31
N THR A 47 -4.63 3.34 2.30
CA THR A 47 -5.04 3.00 0.93
C THR A 47 -4.76 1.52 0.68
N THR A 48 -5.73 0.80 0.12
CA THR A 48 -5.60 -0.65 -0.07
C THR A 48 -5.19 -1.01 -1.50
N ARG A 49 -4.38 -2.06 -1.64
CA ARG A 49 -4.02 -2.69 -2.92
C ARG A 49 -4.10 -4.20 -2.78
N ALA A 50 -5.02 -4.83 -3.50
CA ALA A 50 -5.27 -6.27 -3.39
C ALA A 50 -4.77 -7.03 -4.62
N LYS A 51 -4.32 -8.28 -4.43
CA LYS A 51 -4.01 -9.21 -5.53
C LYS A 51 -4.48 -10.63 -5.22
N MET A 52 -4.74 -11.39 -6.29
CA MET A 52 -5.00 -12.83 -6.26
C MET A 52 -3.77 -13.64 -6.71
N SER A 53 -2.84 -13.04 -7.42
CA SER A 53 -1.62 -13.69 -7.94
C SER A 53 -0.60 -12.63 -8.37
N GLY A 54 0.63 -13.05 -8.66
CA GLY A 54 1.66 -12.19 -9.21
C GLY A 54 1.99 -10.98 -8.33
N THR A 55 2.03 -9.81 -8.94
CA THR A 55 2.37 -8.52 -8.35
C THR A 55 1.14 -7.65 -8.14
N TRP A 56 1.24 -6.67 -7.24
CA TRP A 56 0.26 -5.60 -7.18
C TRP A 56 0.53 -4.59 -8.29
N GLN A 57 -0.53 -4.13 -8.94
CA GLN A 57 -0.46 -3.11 -9.98
C GLN A 57 -0.76 -1.73 -9.38
N THR A 58 0.07 -0.76 -9.71
CA THR A 58 -0.09 0.63 -9.33
C THR A 58 0.39 1.55 -10.45
N SER A 59 0.65 2.83 -10.14
CA SER A 59 1.09 3.83 -11.08
C SER A 59 2.37 4.54 -10.63
N ILE A 60 3.26 4.86 -11.58
CA ILE A 60 4.41 5.74 -11.35
C ILE A 60 4.01 7.15 -10.94
N ASN A 61 2.75 7.55 -11.14
CA ASN A 61 2.26 8.87 -10.70
C ASN A 61 2.21 8.99 -9.16
N TYR A 62 2.43 7.89 -8.44
CA TYR A 62 2.64 7.91 -7.00
C TYR A 62 4.13 8.02 -6.61
N ALA A 63 5.05 8.00 -7.58
CA ALA A 63 6.47 8.18 -7.31
C ALA A 63 6.72 9.56 -6.69
N ASN A 64 7.48 9.59 -5.60
CA ASN A 64 7.99 10.82 -5.04
C ASN A 64 9.36 10.53 -4.44
N LYS A 65 10.37 11.34 -4.78
CA LYS A 65 11.68 11.24 -4.16
C LYS A 65 11.59 11.85 -2.76
N CYS A 66 11.60 11.01 -1.73
CA CYS A 66 11.51 11.47 -0.35
C CYS A 66 12.24 10.54 0.60
N VAL A 67 12.64 11.07 1.75
CA VAL A 67 13.16 10.25 2.84
C VAL A 67 11.96 9.64 3.58
N PRO A 68 11.93 8.31 3.81
CA PRO A 68 10.85 7.69 4.57
C PRO A 68 10.68 8.34 5.95
N ASP A 69 9.48 8.83 6.23
CA ASP A 69 9.16 9.47 7.50
C ASP A 69 8.62 8.45 8.51
N LYS A 70 9.29 8.37 9.66
CA LYS A 70 8.88 7.52 10.80
C LYS A 70 7.57 7.98 11.45
N LYS A 71 7.11 9.20 11.14
CA LYS A 71 5.90 9.80 11.70
C LYS A 71 4.69 9.70 10.79
N ASP A 72 4.82 9.04 9.64
CA ASP A 72 3.72 8.83 8.68
C ASP A 72 2.41 8.44 9.41
N ASP A 73 1.34 9.09 8.99
CA ASP A 73 -0.06 8.78 9.35
C ASP A 73 -0.83 8.25 8.13
N GLU A 74 -0.24 8.31 6.94
CA GLU A 74 -0.74 7.70 5.72
C GLU A 74 0.03 6.43 5.36
N PHE A 75 -0.69 5.36 5.03
CA PHE A 75 -0.09 4.06 4.69
C PHE A 75 -0.75 3.45 3.46
N TRP A 76 0.00 2.59 2.78
CA TRP A 76 -0.56 1.61 1.87
C TRP A 76 -0.58 0.23 2.54
N ILE A 77 -1.72 -0.44 2.45
CA ILE A 77 -1.84 -1.84 2.85
C ILE A 77 -1.98 -2.68 1.60
N PHE A 78 -0.96 -3.50 1.34
CA PHE A 78 -0.98 -4.49 0.27
C PHE A 78 -1.51 -5.82 0.83
N ILE A 79 -2.46 -6.43 0.12
CA ILE A 79 -3.14 -7.65 0.56
C ILE A 79 -3.02 -8.71 -0.53
N ASP A 80 -2.49 -9.88 -0.15
CA ASP A 80 -2.57 -11.10 -0.95
C ASP A 80 -3.74 -11.93 -0.43
N ILE A 81 -4.83 -11.96 -1.19
CA ILE A 81 -6.09 -12.62 -0.82
C ILE A 81 -6.22 -14.04 -1.40
N ARG A 82 -5.17 -14.56 -2.05
CA ARG A 82 -5.17 -15.94 -2.57
C ARG A 82 -5.15 -16.99 -1.46
N LYS A 83 -4.49 -16.66 -0.35
CA LYS A 83 -4.31 -17.55 0.81
C LYS A 83 -5.32 -17.18 1.90
N GLU A 84 -5.70 -18.17 2.70
CA GLU A 84 -6.42 -17.98 3.95
C GLU A 84 -5.57 -18.53 5.11
N PRO A 85 -5.24 -17.73 6.13
CA PRO A 85 -5.53 -16.30 6.23
C PRO A 85 -4.81 -15.47 5.16
N ALA A 86 -5.43 -14.35 4.78
CA ALA A 86 -4.83 -13.40 3.84
C ALA A 86 -3.53 -12.81 4.42
N THR A 87 -2.58 -12.47 3.54
CA THR A 87 -1.30 -11.88 3.96
C THR A 87 -1.32 -10.37 3.74
N PHE A 88 -0.87 -9.62 4.75
CA PHE A 88 -0.88 -8.16 4.73
C PHE A 88 0.54 -7.59 4.81
N TYR A 89 0.76 -6.48 4.11
CA TYR A 89 1.99 -5.72 4.17
C TYR A 89 1.63 -4.25 4.41
N ILE A 90 2.14 -3.68 5.50
CA ILE A 90 1.75 -2.37 6.03
C ILE A 90 2.91 -1.41 5.80
N ILE A 91 2.75 -0.51 4.83
CA ILE A 91 3.87 0.28 4.31
C ILE A 91 3.58 1.77 4.49
N PRO A 92 4.48 2.54 5.12
CA PRO A 92 4.37 4.00 5.18
C PRO A 92 4.25 4.61 3.78
N LEU A 93 3.41 5.63 3.61
CA LEU A 93 3.21 6.27 2.31
C LEU A 93 4.52 6.82 1.75
N SER A 94 5.31 7.51 2.57
CA SER A 94 6.60 8.07 2.16
C SER A 94 7.54 6.97 1.63
N TRP A 95 7.59 5.82 2.31
CA TRP A 95 8.42 4.68 1.89
C TRP A 95 8.00 4.15 0.52
N ILE A 96 6.70 3.88 0.32
CA ILE A 96 6.24 3.30 -0.96
C ILE A 96 6.38 4.30 -2.12
N GLN A 97 6.22 5.60 -1.87
CA GLN A 97 6.45 6.62 -2.89
C GLN A 97 7.91 6.68 -3.34
N ASN A 98 8.84 6.60 -2.38
CA ASN A 98 10.28 6.57 -2.68
C ASN A 98 10.69 5.25 -3.37
N ASP A 99 10.18 4.11 -2.91
CA ASP A 99 10.42 2.80 -3.55
C ASP A 99 9.91 2.79 -5.02
N ILE A 100 8.75 3.40 -5.31
CA ILE A 100 8.27 3.56 -6.69
C ILE A 100 9.22 4.46 -7.49
N TYR A 101 9.70 5.57 -6.91
CA TYR A 101 10.65 6.48 -7.55
C TYR A 101 11.96 5.77 -7.90
N GLU A 102 12.62 5.14 -6.93
CA GLU A 102 13.91 4.46 -7.12
C GLU A 102 13.81 3.35 -8.17
N ALA A 103 12.80 2.48 -8.08
CA ALA A 103 12.64 1.41 -9.05
C ALA A 103 12.32 1.92 -10.46
N HIS A 104 11.65 3.06 -10.58
CA HIS A 104 11.41 3.68 -11.88
C HIS A 104 12.69 4.30 -12.45
N SER A 105 13.46 5.00 -11.64
CA SER A 105 14.77 5.56 -12.01
C SER A 105 15.74 4.46 -12.47
N ASP A 106 15.89 3.38 -11.68
CA ASP A 106 16.73 2.23 -12.03
C ASP A 106 16.32 1.58 -13.36
N TYR A 107 15.02 1.55 -13.66
CA TYR A 107 14.51 1.03 -14.91
C TYR A 107 14.87 1.93 -16.09
N LEU A 108 14.69 3.25 -15.95
CA LEU A 108 15.08 4.20 -16.99
C LEU A 108 16.59 4.16 -17.26
N ASP A 109 17.41 4.08 -16.22
CA ASP A 109 18.87 4.01 -16.37
C ASP A 109 19.32 2.77 -17.16
N LYS A 110 18.65 1.62 -16.96
CA LYS A 110 18.90 0.37 -17.70
C LYS A 110 18.41 0.40 -19.16
N HIS A 111 17.55 1.34 -19.50
CA HIS A 111 16.90 1.43 -20.82
C HIS A 111 17.17 2.78 -21.51
N ASN A 112 18.34 3.39 -21.22
CA ASN A 112 18.82 4.64 -21.83
C ASN A 112 17.80 5.79 -21.74
N GLY A 113 17.13 5.91 -20.59
CA GLY A 113 16.16 6.97 -20.31
C GLY A 113 14.79 6.77 -20.97
N ARG A 114 14.51 5.59 -21.55
CA ARG A 114 13.23 5.28 -22.21
C ARG A 114 12.60 4.03 -21.63
N ARG A 115 11.28 3.88 -21.81
CA ARG A 115 10.63 2.60 -21.56
C ARG A 115 10.82 1.68 -22.76
N ALA A 116 11.03 0.40 -22.50
CA ALA A 116 11.34 -0.57 -23.55
C ALA A 116 10.19 -0.77 -24.57
N ILE A 117 8.94 -0.45 -24.21
CA ILE A 117 7.74 -0.78 -25.00
C ILE A 117 6.85 0.44 -25.26
N ASN A 118 6.53 1.23 -24.23
CA ASN A 118 5.70 2.42 -24.36
C ASN A 118 6.08 3.45 -23.30
N ASP A 119 6.61 4.58 -23.74
CA ASP A 119 7.05 5.70 -22.90
C ASP A 119 5.90 6.31 -22.08
N ASN A 120 4.64 6.19 -22.54
CA ASN A 120 3.46 6.75 -21.87
C ASN A 120 2.81 5.78 -20.86
N SER A 121 3.29 4.54 -20.75
CA SER A 121 2.73 3.61 -19.77
C SER A 121 2.99 4.15 -18.36
N THR A 122 1.94 4.30 -17.56
CA THR A 122 2.08 4.71 -16.16
C THR A 122 2.05 3.52 -15.21
N HIS A 123 1.86 2.30 -15.72
CA HIS A 123 1.78 1.10 -14.90
C HIS A 123 3.10 0.81 -14.19
N HIS A 124 3.00 0.42 -12.93
CA HIS A 124 4.11 0.02 -12.07
C HIS A 124 3.73 -1.20 -11.25
N ALA A 125 4.62 -2.19 -11.19
CA ALA A 125 4.39 -3.42 -10.44
C ALA A 125 5.16 -3.42 -9.12
N ILE A 126 4.46 -3.78 -8.03
CA ILE A 126 5.08 -4.02 -6.71
C ILE A 126 5.12 -5.53 -6.47
N SER A 127 6.31 -6.07 -6.26
CA SER A 127 6.53 -7.48 -5.98
C SER A 127 6.61 -7.73 -4.47
N VAL A 128 6.31 -8.96 -4.05
CA VAL A 128 6.43 -9.37 -2.63
C VAL A 128 7.84 -9.16 -2.11
N LYS A 129 8.87 -9.45 -2.91
CA LYS A 129 10.28 -9.31 -2.52
C LYS A 129 10.58 -7.89 -2.03
N ARG A 130 10.09 -6.86 -2.74
CA ARG A 130 10.31 -5.44 -2.40
C ARG A 130 9.71 -5.05 -1.07
N ILE A 131 8.56 -5.63 -0.72
CA ILE A 131 7.79 -5.21 0.47
C ILE A 131 7.82 -6.24 1.60
N SER A 132 8.67 -7.26 1.49
CA SER A 132 8.65 -8.42 2.38
C SER A 132 8.94 -8.08 3.84
N GLU A 133 9.75 -7.05 4.09
CA GLU A 133 10.03 -6.54 5.45
C GLU A 133 8.81 -5.94 6.15
N TRP A 134 7.81 -5.49 5.39
CA TRP A 134 6.58 -4.86 5.91
C TRP A 134 5.46 -5.85 6.20
N LYS A 135 5.75 -7.16 6.08
CA LYS A 135 4.78 -8.21 6.33
C LYS A 135 4.29 -8.14 7.77
N ASP A 136 2.97 -8.06 7.94
CA ASP A 136 2.29 -8.01 9.24
C ASP A 136 2.81 -6.90 10.19
N ALA A 137 3.39 -5.82 9.64
CA ALA A 137 3.92 -4.67 10.39
C ALA A 137 2.82 -3.76 10.97
N TRP A 138 1.78 -4.34 11.60
CA TRP A 138 0.63 -3.62 12.16
C TRP A 138 1.02 -2.67 13.30
N ALA A 139 2.14 -2.91 13.99
CA ALA A 139 2.66 -2.00 15.00
C ALA A 139 2.94 -0.58 14.47
N GLN A 140 3.20 -0.42 13.17
CA GLN A 140 3.35 0.89 12.52
C GLN A 140 2.07 1.76 12.62
N LEU A 141 0.92 1.10 12.70
CA LEU A 141 -0.40 1.70 12.84
C LEU A 141 -0.86 1.81 14.31
N GLY A 142 0.06 1.63 15.26
CA GLY A 142 -0.23 1.77 16.70
C GLY A 142 -1.03 0.59 17.29
N PHE A 143 -1.00 -0.58 16.66
CA PHE A 143 -1.59 -1.80 17.22
C PHE A 143 -0.56 -2.59 18.04
N ASN A 144 -1.00 -3.18 19.15
CA ASN A 144 -0.21 -4.12 19.92
C ASN A 144 -0.42 -5.52 19.32
N VAL A 145 0.56 -6.01 18.54
CA VAL A 145 0.52 -7.30 17.83
C VAL A 145 1.73 -8.17 18.15
#